data_AF-A0A2N9MH80-F1
#
_entry.id   AF-A0A2N9MH80-F1
#
_cell.length_a   1.000
_cell.length_b   1.000
_cell.length_c   1.000
_cell.angle_alpha   90.00
_cell.angle_beta   90.00
_cell.angle_gamma   90.00
#
_symmetry.space_group_name_H-M   'P 1'
#
loop_
_entity.id
_entity.type
_entity.pdbx_description
1 polymer ?
#
loop_
_entity_poly.entity_id
_entity_poly.type
_entity_poly.pdbx_seq_one_letter_code
_entity_poly.pdbx_strand_id
1 'polypeptide(L)'
;MLTKTVRSRFDHQIGENVEGCKILERRVVIPPDPVEKRRGVYEYLVEVPPAAEKPQTRARKASAASNPPAQESFTRATPEEMGGGVIRRLPSR
;
A
#
# COMPACT_ATOMS: atom_id res chain seq x y z
N MET A 1 -11.79 -9.98 20.59
CA MET A 1 -11.35 -9.99 19.18
C MET A 1 -11.55 -8.59 18.64
N LEU A 2 -10.54 -8.01 17.97
CA LEU A 2 -10.65 -6.66 17.42
C LEU A 2 -11.15 -6.78 15.99
N THR A 3 -12.33 -6.24 15.69
CA THR A 3 -12.88 -6.20 14.33
C THR A 3 -12.76 -4.80 13.75
N LYS A 4 -12.46 -4.71 12.46
CA LYS A 4 -12.40 -3.44 11.73
C LYS A 4 -13.28 -3.53 10.50
N THR A 5 -13.88 -2.41 10.12
CA THR A 5 -14.61 -2.30 8.87
C THR A 5 -13.70 -1.71 7.79
N VAL A 6 -13.62 -2.38 6.64
CA VAL A 6 -12.78 -1.96 5.51
C VAL A 6 -13.62 -1.84 4.25
N ARG A 7 -13.38 -0.79 3.45
CA ARG A 7 -13.99 -0.64 2.13
C ARG A 7 -13.01 -0.99 1.03
N SER A 8 -13.45 -1.80 0.09
CA SER A 8 -12.65 -2.19 -1.08
C SER A 8 -13.51 -2.23 -2.33
N ARG A 9 -12.88 -1.97 -3.48
CA ARG A 9 -13.49 -2.11 -4.83
C ARG A 9 -13.30 -3.51 -5.42
N PHE A 10 -12.60 -4.37 -4.70
CA PHE A 10 -12.38 -5.76 -5.07
C PHE A 10 -13.42 -6.64 -4.38
N ASP A 11 -13.87 -7.67 -5.10
CA ASP A 11 -14.80 -8.66 -4.58
C ASP A 11 -14.01 -9.77 -3.87
N HIS A 12 -14.03 -9.72 -2.53
CA HIS A 12 -13.37 -10.69 -1.67
C HIS A 12 -14.41 -11.64 -1.07
N GLN A 13 -14.00 -12.87 -0.82
CA GLN A 13 -14.88 -13.89 -0.26
C GLN A 13 -14.83 -13.91 1.27
N ILE A 14 -15.95 -14.31 1.88
CA ILE A 14 -15.99 -14.52 3.33
C ILE A 14 -15.06 -15.67 3.68
N GLY A 15 -14.20 -15.47 4.68
CA GLY A 15 -13.15 -16.41 5.09
C GLY A 15 -11.79 -16.19 4.42
N GLU A 16 -11.71 -15.31 3.41
CA GLU A 16 -10.44 -14.93 2.79
C GLU A 16 -9.57 -14.12 3.77
N ASN A 17 -8.25 -14.33 3.72
CA ASN A 17 -7.29 -13.52 4.46
C ASN A 17 -6.76 -12.39 3.56
N VAL A 18 -7.16 -11.16 3.86
CA VAL A 18 -6.75 -9.96 3.13
C VAL A 18 -5.91 -9.10 4.05
N GLU A 19 -4.67 -8.81 3.65
CA GLU A 19 -3.72 -8.01 4.45
C GLU A 19 -3.47 -8.55 5.88
N GLY A 20 -3.58 -9.88 6.05
CA GLY A 20 -3.42 -10.53 7.36
C GLY A 20 -4.63 -10.45 8.27
N CYS A 21 -5.77 -9.94 7.79
CA CYS A 21 -7.05 -9.93 8.49
C CYS A 21 -8.03 -10.89 7.80
N LYS A 22 -8.84 -11.61 8.59
CA LYS A 22 -9.82 -12.56 8.04
C LYS A 22 -11.15 -11.87 7.78
N ILE A 23 -11.72 -12.01 6.59
CA ILE A 23 -13.05 -11.47 6.29
C ILE A 23 -14.12 -12.33 6.96
N LEU A 24 -14.94 -11.69 7.79
CA LEU A 24 -16.06 -12.31 8.49
C LEU A 24 -17.39 -12.07 7.78
N GLU A 25 -17.59 -10.85 7.29
CA GLU A 25 -18.84 -10.45 6.64
C GLU A 25 -18.55 -9.59 5.42
N ARG A 26 -19.43 -9.67 4.42
CA ARG A 26 -19.40 -8.86 3.20
C ARG A 26 -20.74 -8.15 3.03
N ARG A 27 -20.69 -6.83 2.85
CA ARG A 27 -21.84 -5.98 2.53
C ARG A 27 -21.57 -5.21 1.25
N VAL A 28 -22.55 -5.20 0.35
CA VAL A 28 -22.48 -4.38 -0.88
C VAL A 28 -22.98 -2.97 -0.54
N VAL A 29 -22.12 -1.96 -0.73
CA VAL A 29 -22.49 -0.55 -0.54
C VAL A 29 -22.95 0.06 -1.85
N ILE A 30 -22.19 -0.21 -2.92
CA ILE A 30 -22.51 0.23 -4.27
C ILE A 30 -22.45 -1.00 -5.18
N PRO A 31 -23.54 -1.36 -5.87
CA PRO A 31 -23.53 -2.50 -6.77
C PRO A 31 -22.61 -2.23 -7.98
N PRO A 32 -21.96 -3.27 -8.52
CA PRO A 32 -21.21 -3.16 -9.77
C PRO A 32 -22.16 -2.87 -10.94
N ASP A 33 -21.69 -2.07 -11.90
CA ASP A 33 -22.39 -1.78 -13.15
C ASP A 33 -21.57 -2.34 -14.33
N PRO A 34 -22.04 -3.43 -14.97
CA PRO A 34 -21.32 -4.03 -16.10
C PRO A 34 -21.39 -3.18 -17.38
N VAL A 35 -22.45 -2.39 -17.55
CA VAL A 35 -22.66 -1.55 -18.75
C VAL A 35 -21.66 -0.40 -18.76
N GLU A 36 -21.50 0.26 -17.62
CA GLU A 36 -20.53 1.35 -17.44
C GLU A 36 -19.12 0.84 -17.10
N LYS A 37 -18.91 -0.49 -17.02
CA LYS A 37 -17.67 -1.13 -16.51
C LYS A 37 -17.24 -0.60 -15.13
N ARG A 38 -18.21 -0.17 -14.32
CA ARG A 38 -17.97 0.39 -12.98
C ARG A 38 -17.90 -0.73 -11.96
N ARG A 39 -16.78 -0.81 -11.24
CA ARG A 39 -16.65 -1.76 -10.13
C ARG A 39 -17.57 -1.38 -8.97
N GLY A 40 -18.10 -2.40 -8.29
CA GLY A 40 -18.85 -2.23 -7.05
C GLY A 40 -17.94 -1.75 -5.91
N VAL A 41 -18.57 -1.27 -4.84
CA VAL A 41 -17.90 -0.97 -3.59
C VAL A 41 -18.48 -1.86 -2.51
N TYR A 42 -17.58 -2.57 -1.83
CA TYR A 42 -17.90 -3.55 -0.82
C TYR A 42 -17.32 -3.11 0.52
N GLU A 43 -18.05 -3.41 1.58
CA GLU A 43 -17.67 -3.15 2.94
C GLU A 43 -17.55 -4.50 3.65
N TYR A 44 -16.40 -4.72 4.27
CA TYR A 44 -16.04 -5.98 4.88
C TYR A 44 -15.80 -5.77 6.37
N LEU A 45 -16.38 -6.66 7.19
CA LEU A 45 -15.99 -6.78 8.58
C LEU A 45 -14.82 -7.76 8.64
N VAL A 46 -13.66 -7.30 9.07
CA VAL A 46 -12.45 -8.12 9.17
C VAL A 46 -12.04 -8.31 10.62
N GLU A 47 -11.59 -9.53 10.94
CA GLU A 47 -10.95 -9.85 12.21
C GLU A 47 -9.47 -9.46 12.14
N VAL A 48 -9.06 -8.56 13.05
CA VAL A 48 -7.66 -8.17 13.22
C VAL A 48 -7.04 -9.10 14.27
N PRO A 49 -6.04 -9.91 13.92
CA PRO A 49 -5.34 -10.71 14.90
C PRO A 49 -4.65 -9.79 15.93
N PRO A 50 -4.70 -10.12 17.23
CA PRO A 50 -4.02 -9.33 18.23
C PRO A 50 -2.52 -9.30 17.91
N ALA A 51 -1.92 -8.11 17.95
CA ALA A 51 -0.49 -7.97 17.78
C ALA A 51 0.19 -8.82 18.84
N ALA A 52 0.93 -9.86 18.43
CA ALA A 52 1.78 -10.59 19.34
C ALA A 52 2.80 -9.58 19.90
N GLU A 53 2.64 -9.21 21.17
CA GLU A 53 3.68 -8.50 21.93
C GLU A 53 4.90 -9.42 21.96
N LYS A 54 5.78 -9.28 20.97
CA LYS A 54 7.07 -9.95 21.01
C LYS A 54 7.80 -9.35 22.21
N PRO A 55 8.19 -10.13 23.23
CA PRO A 55 9.12 -9.60 24.23
C PRO A 55 10.36 -9.12 23.48
N GLN A 56 10.75 -7.86 23.71
CA GLN A 56 11.97 -7.28 23.17
C GLN A 56 13.18 -7.97 23.83
N THR A 57 13.54 -9.15 23.33
CA THR A 57 14.81 -9.78 23.68
C THR A 57 15.57 -10.05 22.40
N ARG A 58 16.36 -9.07 21.97
CA ARG A 58 17.48 -9.26 21.03
C ARG A 58 18.62 -8.38 21.52
N ALA A 59 19.51 -8.89 22.38
CA ALA A 59 20.63 -9.76 21.99
C ALA A 59 21.32 -9.23 20.73
N ARG A 60 22.45 -8.55 20.94
CA ARG A 60 23.37 -8.08 19.90
C ARG A 60 23.81 -9.27 19.04
N LYS A 61 23.40 -9.30 17.78
CA LYS A 61 24.11 -10.05 16.73
C LYS A 61 24.22 -9.15 15.51
N ALA A 62 25.46 -8.72 15.27
CA ALA A 62 25.88 -8.07 14.04
C ALA A 62 25.69 -9.05 12.88
N SER A 63 24.92 -8.65 11.89
CA SER A 63 24.93 -9.23 10.56
C SER A 63 24.92 -8.05 9.59
N ALA A 64 26.03 -7.91 8.87
CA ALA A 64 26.24 -6.92 7.84
C ALA A 64 25.11 -7.00 6.81
N ALA A 65 24.23 -6.01 6.82
CA ALA A 65 23.34 -5.70 5.71
C ALA A 65 23.90 -4.43 5.09
N SER A 66 24.46 -4.57 3.89
CA SER A 66 24.83 -3.44 3.03
C SER A 66 23.61 -2.54 2.87
N ASN A 67 23.67 -1.33 3.44
CA ASN A 67 22.75 -0.26 3.07
C ASN A 67 22.84 -0.05 1.56
N PRO A 68 21.76 -0.11 0.77
CA PRO A 68 21.78 0.57 -0.51
C PRO A 68 22.07 2.06 -0.24
N PRO A 69 22.90 2.76 -1.04
CA PRO A 69 23.04 4.20 -0.87
C PRO A 69 21.64 4.81 -0.96
N ALA A 70 21.32 5.66 0.02
CA ALA A 70 20.06 6.37 0.05
C ALA A 70 19.84 7.04 -1.32
N GLN A 71 18.63 6.90 -1.88
CA GLN A 71 18.26 7.60 -3.10
C GLN A 71 18.55 9.09 -2.90
N GLU A 72 19.58 9.59 -3.58
CA GLU A 72 19.93 11.00 -3.56
C GLU A 72 18.72 11.77 -4.07
N SER A 73 18.05 12.46 -3.15
CA SER A 73 16.95 13.34 -3.51
C SER A 73 17.58 14.56 -4.17
N PHE A 74 17.55 14.61 -5.50
CA PHE A 74 18.06 15.75 -6.25
C PHE A 74 17.23 16.99 -5.89
N THR A 75 17.88 18.00 -5.33
CA THR A 75 17.24 19.30 -5.12
C THR A 75 16.95 19.91 -6.49
N ARG A 76 15.69 20.26 -6.73
CA ARG A 76 15.29 20.94 -7.97
C ARG A 76 15.93 22.32 -8.01
N ALA A 77 16.69 22.61 -9.05
CA ALA A 77 17.22 23.94 -9.29
C ALA A 77 16.08 24.97 -9.42
N THR A 78 16.29 26.17 -8.88
CA THR A 78 15.36 27.29 -8.98
C THR A 78 15.30 27.80 -10.43
N PRO A 79 14.20 28.47 -10.85
CA PRO A 79 14.07 28.98 -12.21
C PRO A 79 15.18 29.95 -12.64
N GLU A 80 15.73 30.71 -11.68
CA GLU A 80 16.84 31.64 -11.90
C GLU A 80 18.15 30.88 -12.17
N GLU A 81 18.42 29.81 -11.43
CA GLU A 81 19.56 28.91 -11.67
C GLU A 81 19.43 28.15 -13.00
N MET A 82 18.19 27.87 -13.44
CA MET A 82 17.89 27.16 -14.68
C MET A 82 17.84 28.08 -15.92
N GLY A 83 18.11 29.39 -15.73
CA GLY A 83 17.90 30.50 -16.68
C GLY A 83 18.68 30.48 -18.01
N GLY A 84 19.16 29.32 -18.44
CA GLY A 84 19.77 29.08 -19.75
C GLY A 84 19.89 27.62 -20.16
N GLY A 85 19.37 26.67 -19.36
CA GLY A 85 19.50 25.25 -19.61
C GLY A 85 18.42 24.70 -20.54
N VAL A 86 18.79 24.31 -21.76
CA VAL A 86 17.87 23.61 -22.67
C VAL A 86 17.84 22.12 -22.35
N ILE A 87 16.70 21.63 -21.84
CA ILE A 87 16.50 20.20 -21.55
C ILE A 87 16.25 19.44 -22.86
N ARG A 88 17.11 18.46 -23.19
CA ARG A 88 16.97 17.62 -24.39
C ARG A 88 16.20 16.34 -24.09
N ARG A 89 15.23 15.99 -24.94
CA ARG A 89 14.46 14.74 -24.84
C ARG A 89 15.17 13.61 -25.58
N LEU A 90 15.44 12.49 -24.90
CA LEU A 90 15.98 11.29 -25.54
C LEU A 90 14.85 10.42 -26.16
N PRO A 91 15.06 9.83 -27.34
CA PRO A 91 14.13 8.87 -27.93
C PRO A 91 14.11 7.56 -27.14
N SER A 92 12.93 6.96 -26.99
CA SER A 92 12.78 5.63 -26.37
C SER A 92 13.28 4.55 -27.32
N ARG A 93 13.99 3.55 -26.79
CA ARG A 93 14.33 2.31 -27.52
C ARG A 93 13.11 1.41 -27.67
#